data_AF-X6NQU5-F1
#
_entry.id   AF-X6NQU5-F1
#
_cell.length_a   1.000
_cell.length_b   1.000
_cell.length_c   1.000
_cell.angle_alpha   90.00
_cell.angle_beta   90.00
_cell.angle_gamma   90.00
#
_symmetry.space_group_name_H-M   'P 1'
#
loop_
_entity.id
_entity.type
_entity.pdbx_description
1 polymer ?
#
loop_
_entity_poly.entity_id
_entity_poly.type
_entity_poly.pdbx_seq_one_letter_code
_entity_poly.pdbx_strand_id
1 'polypeptide(L)'
;MKHCQEIRNFNSLAAIHSALTANLIVNLPWDQLNNANSKKYEDFRNLFDNWKKTDFFDRQEKAASPAIPYLALFCKQFFRIEELEEYILPDQSINYNKLLHLADRAERFRSYSHKKYNFKKKYDYQALLFKEWAIQERITDDMLYEMSKEVRRNEA
;
A
#
# COMPACT_ATOMS: atom_id res chain seq x y z
N MET A 1 -5.40 9.09 -5.38
CA MET A 1 -4.91 9.28 -4.00
C MET A 1 -6.06 9.55 -3.03
N LYS A 2 -6.68 10.74 -3.02
CA LYS A 2 -7.76 11.10 -2.09
C LYS A 2 -8.90 10.06 -2.02
N HIS A 3 -9.40 9.65 -3.18
CA HIS A 3 -10.48 8.65 -3.24
C HIS A 3 -10.11 7.32 -2.55
N CYS A 4 -8.89 6.82 -2.75
CA CYS A 4 -8.43 5.60 -2.09
C CYS A 4 -8.33 5.76 -0.55
N GLN A 5 -8.02 6.97 -0.05
CA GLN A 5 -8.06 7.27 1.39
C GLN A 5 -9.49 7.26 1.92
N GLU A 6 -10.42 7.91 1.22
CA GLU A 6 -11.84 7.98 1.59
C GLU A 6 -12.46 6.59 1.69
N ILE A 7 -12.15 5.70 0.75
CA ILE A 7 -12.64 4.31 0.75
C ILE A 7 -11.77 3.37 1.58
N ARG A 8 -10.73 3.87 2.26
CA ARG A 8 -9.83 3.07 3.12
C ARG A 8 -9.16 1.90 2.39
N ASN A 9 -8.75 2.13 1.14
CA ASN A 9 -7.97 1.19 0.36
C ASN A 9 -6.47 1.52 0.51
N PHE A 10 -5.89 1.05 1.60
CA PHE A 10 -4.48 1.26 1.98
C PHE A 10 -3.53 0.54 1.02
N ASN A 11 -3.93 -0.62 0.47
CA ASN A 11 -3.09 -1.34 -0.48
C ASN A 11 -2.86 -0.55 -1.78
N SER A 12 -3.93 -0.04 -2.40
CA SER A 12 -3.79 0.79 -3.59
C SER A 12 -3.12 2.14 -3.30
N LEU A 13 -3.31 2.70 -2.10
CA LEU A 13 -2.56 3.90 -1.69
C LEU A 13 -1.06 3.66 -1.64
N ALA A 14 -0.63 2.55 -1.02
CA ALA A 14 0.78 2.18 -0.95
C ALA A 14 1.38 1.90 -2.34
N ALA A 15 0.61 1.26 -3.24
CA ALA A 15 1.04 1.03 -4.62
C ALA A 15 1.23 2.36 -5.38
N ILE A 16 0.29 3.29 -5.28
CA ILE A 16 0.41 4.62 -5.90
C ILE A 16 1.59 5.39 -5.30
N HIS A 17 1.78 5.34 -3.99
CA HIS A 17 2.93 5.96 -3.34
C HIS A 17 4.24 5.41 -3.89
N SER A 18 4.40 4.09 -3.91
CA SER A 18 5.62 3.43 -4.39
C SER A 18 5.92 3.75 -5.85
N ALA A 19 4.89 3.84 -6.70
CA ALA A 19 5.05 4.23 -8.10
C ALA A 19 5.50 5.69 -8.25
N LEU A 20 4.89 6.62 -7.51
CA LEU A 20 5.21 8.04 -7.61
C LEU A 20 6.52 8.45 -6.94
N THR A 21 7.03 7.62 -6.02
CA THR A 21 8.34 7.82 -5.37
C THR A 21 9.44 6.96 -5.98
N ALA A 22 9.13 6.16 -7.00
CA ALA A 22 10.14 5.43 -7.75
C ALA A 22 11.15 6.41 -8.37
N ASN A 23 12.44 6.08 -8.29
CA ASN A 23 13.53 6.96 -8.75
C ASN A 23 13.33 7.46 -10.18
N LEU A 24 12.82 6.60 -11.07
CA LEU A 24 12.59 6.95 -12.47
C LEU A 24 11.49 8.01 -12.68
N ILE A 25 10.55 8.13 -11.73
CA ILE A 25 9.45 9.11 -11.73
C ILE A 25 9.86 10.39 -10.98
N VAL A 26 10.54 10.26 -9.84
CA VAL A 26 11.01 11.42 -9.06
C VAL A 26 12.00 12.27 -9.87
N ASN A 27 12.79 11.63 -10.74
CA ASN A 27 13.74 12.30 -11.61
C ASN A 27 13.11 12.86 -12.90
N LEU A 28 11.79 12.80 -13.07
CA LEU A 28 11.11 13.50 -14.16
C LEU A 28 10.93 14.98 -13.81
N PRO A 29 10.82 15.87 -14.80
CA PRO A 29 10.46 17.26 -14.57
C PRO A 29 9.04 17.36 -13.99
N TRP A 30 8.93 18.03 -12.83
CA TRP A 30 7.69 18.27 -12.09
C TRP A 30 7.32 19.77 -12.02
N ASP A 31 8.12 20.62 -12.66
CA ASP A 31 8.00 22.08 -12.69
C ASP A 31 6.72 22.58 -13.36
N GLN A 32 6.12 21.77 -14.24
CA GLN A 32 4.81 22.08 -14.84
C GLN A 32 3.61 21.86 -13.89
N LEU A 33 3.82 21.27 -12.71
CA LEU A 33 2.75 21.18 -11.72
C LEU A 33 2.48 22.54 -11.08
N ASN A 34 1.20 22.91 -11.02
CA ASN A 34 0.81 24.05 -10.19
C ASN A 34 1.08 23.79 -8.70
N ASN A 35 1.32 24.86 -7.95
CA ASN A 35 1.64 24.81 -6.52
C ASN A 35 0.64 23.99 -5.68
N ALA A 36 -0.64 24.00 -6.05
CA ALA A 36 -1.67 23.25 -5.35
C ALA A 36 -1.51 21.74 -5.52
N ASN A 37 -1.12 21.27 -6.71
CA ASN A 37 -0.88 19.87 -6.98
C ASN A 37 0.47 19.40 -6.41
N SER A 38 1.51 20.24 -6.47
CA SER A 38 2.79 19.96 -5.81
C SER A 38 2.60 19.79 -4.30
N LYS A 39 1.84 20.69 -3.65
CA LYS A 39 1.50 20.54 -2.23
C LYS A 39 0.74 19.24 -1.93
N LYS A 40 -0.25 18.88 -2.75
CA LYS A 40 -0.99 17.61 -2.58
C LYS A 40 -0.08 16.38 -2.70
N TYR A 41 0.89 16.43 -3.60
CA TYR A 41 1.88 15.37 -3.77
C TYR A 41 2.79 15.26 -2.54
N GLU A 42 3.33 16.38 -2.05
CA GLU A 42 4.15 16.40 -0.84
C GLU A 42 3.38 15.95 0.41
N ASP A 43 2.15 16.43 0.60
CA ASP A 43 1.28 15.97 1.70
C ASP A 43 1.03 14.45 1.62
N PHE A 44 0.87 13.92 0.41
CA PHE A 44 0.70 12.49 0.19
C PHE A 44 1.97 11.69 0.44
N ARG A 45 3.13 12.18 0.01
CA ARG A 45 4.43 11.56 0.28
C ARG A 45 4.73 11.50 1.78
N ASN A 46 4.49 12.61 2.49
CA ASN A 46 4.69 12.71 3.93
C ASN A 46 3.82 11.77 4.76
N LEU A 47 2.69 11.28 4.22
CA LEU A 47 1.87 10.24 4.85
C LEU A 47 2.67 8.95 5.09
N PHE A 48 3.62 8.64 4.19
CA PHE A 48 4.44 7.42 4.23
C PHE A 48 5.85 7.68 4.75
N ASP A 49 6.44 8.83 4.40
CA ASP A 49 7.85 9.19 4.68
C ASP A 49 8.09 9.75 6.08
N ASN A 50 7.03 10.00 6.87
CA ASN A 50 7.21 10.44 8.25
C ASN A 50 8.06 9.42 9.02
N TRP A 51 9.18 9.90 9.58
CA TRP A 51 10.20 9.21 10.40
C TRP A 51 9.67 8.21 11.44
N LYS A 52 8.39 8.28 11.79
CA LYS A 52 7.74 7.33 12.69
C LYS A 52 7.02 6.17 12.03
N LYS A 53 6.84 6.07 10.70
CA LYS A 53 6.04 5.00 10.02
C LYS A 53 4.66 4.75 10.66
N THR A 54 4.19 5.63 11.54
CA THR A 54 3.06 5.39 12.44
C THR A 54 1.78 5.93 11.87
N ASP A 55 1.75 7.08 11.19
CA ASP A 55 0.46 7.65 10.78
C ASP A 55 -0.29 6.76 9.76
N PHE A 56 0.38 6.30 8.70
CA PHE A 56 -0.23 5.36 7.76
C PHE A 56 -0.63 4.04 8.44
N PHE A 57 0.24 3.50 9.30
CA PHE A 57 -0.02 2.28 10.06
C PHE A 57 -1.21 2.44 11.01
N ASP A 58 -1.25 3.50 11.81
CA ASP A 58 -2.28 3.83 12.79
C ASP A 58 -3.63 4.06 12.10
N ARG A 59 -3.63 4.72 10.94
CA ARG A 59 -4.84 4.90 10.12
C ARG A 59 -5.38 3.57 9.63
N GLN A 60 -4.51 2.65 9.19
CA GLN A 60 -4.91 1.30 8.81
C GLN A 60 -5.45 0.54 10.02
N GLU A 61 -4.71 0.50 11.13
CA GLU A 61 -5.10 -0.24 12.33
C GLU A 61 -6.40 0.27 12.96
N LYS A 62 -6.72 1.56 12.82
CA LYS A 62 -8.00 2.15 13.27
C LYS A 62 -9.12 2.09 12.24
N ALA A 63 -8.84 1.65 11.01
CA ALA A 63 -9.83 1.66 9.94
C ALA A 63 -10.96 0.66 10.19
N ALA A 64 -12.19 1.17 10.19
CA ALA A 64 -13.39 0.35 10.20
C ALA A 64 -13.66 -0.26 8.81
N SER A 65 -14.44 -1.34 8.79
CA SER A 65 -14.90 -1.96 7.54
C SER A 65 -15.90 -1.08 6.75
N PRO A 66 -15.93 -1.14 5.41
CA PRO A 66 -14.98 -1.83 4.54
C PRO A 66 -13.63 -1.09 4.48
N ALA A 67 -12.55 -1.86 4.40
CA ALA A 67 -11.19 -1.36 4.16
C ALA A 67 -10.35 -2.46 3.50
N ILE A 68 -9.31 -2.07 2.76
CA ILE A 68 -8.34 -2.98 2.15
C ILE A 68 -6.98 -2.67 2.78
N PRO A 69 -6.47 -3.50 3.69
CA PRO A 69 -5.19 -3.26 4.35
C PRO A 69 -4.04 -3.41 3.37
N TYR A 70 -2.97 -2.62 3.55
CA TYR A 70 -1.68 -2.89 2.95
C TYR A 70 -1.05 -4.09 3.65
N LEU A 71 -0.97 -5.20 2.91
CA LEU A 71 -0.63 -6.51 3.47
C LEU A 71 0.78 -6.55 4.05
N ALA A 72 1.78 -5.89 3.44
CA ALA A 72 3.15 -5.97 3.94
C ALA A 72 3.30 -5.44 5.38
N LEU A 73 2.64 -4.32 5.71
CA LEU A 73 2.63 -3.81 7.09
C LEU A 73 1.86 -4.71 8.04
N PHE A 74 0.77 -5.29 7.55
CA PHE A 74 -0.06 -6.18 8.35
C PHE A 74 0.67 -7.49 8.68
N CYS A 75 1.28 -8.12 7.69
CA CYS A 75 2.08 -9.33 7.84
C CYS A 75 3.32 -9.10 8.71
N LYS A 76 3.95 -7.92 8.66
CA LYS A 76 5.07 -7.58 9.55
C LYS A 76 4.73 -7.77 11.04
N GLN A 77 3.48 -7.51 11.44
CA GLN A 77 3.04 -7.73 12.82
C GLN A 77 2.87 -9.22 13.13
N PHE A 78 2.38 -10.01 12.17
CA PHE A 78 2.32 -11.47 12.29
C PHE A 78 3.71 -12.07 12.47
N PHE A 79 4.66 -11.72 11.59
CA PHE A 79 6.04 -12.20 11.68
C PHE A 79 6.69 -11.81 13.00
N ARG A 80 6.44 -10.59 13.48
CA ARG A 80 6.95 -10.16 14.79
C ARG A 80 6.48 -11.06 15.93
N ILE A 81 5.19 -11.42 15.98
CA ILE A 81 4.69 -12.34 17.03
C ILE A 81 5.29 -13.74 16.82
N GLU A 82 5.41 -14.16 15.58
CA GLU A 82 5.89 -15.49 15.22
C GLU A 82 7.35 -15.72 15.63
N GLU A 83 8.21 -14.73 15.43
CA GLU A 83 9.66 -14.81 15.68
C GLU A 83 10.05 -14.52 17.13
N LEU A 84 9.24 -13.78 17.89
CA LEU A 84 9.63 -13.32 19.24
C LEU A 84 9.28 -14.31 20.36
N GLU A 85 8.33 -15.21 20.15
CA GLU A 85 7.81 -16.10 21.19
C GLU A 85 7.87 -17.57 20.74
N GLU A 86 8.28 -18.47 21.63
CA GLU A 86 8.22 -19.91 21.37
C GLU A 86 6.79 -20.44 21.52
N TYR A 87 6.46 -21.49 20.77
CA TYR A 87 5.15 -22.16 20.89
C TYR A 87 5.03 -23.05 22.12
N ILE A 88 6.16 -23.58 22.58
CA ILE A 88 6.27 -24.49 23.72
C ILE A 88 7.15 -23.82 24.77
N LEU A 89 6.65 -23.75 25.99
CA LEU A 89 7.36 -23.17 27.13
C LEU A 89 8.37 -24.18 27.71
N PRO A 90 9.33 -23.75 28.56
CA PRO A 90 10.32 -24.66 29.15
C PRO A 90 9.72 -25.82 29.96
N ASP A 91 8.50 -25.65 30.48
CA ASP A 91 7.74 -26.69 31.19
C ASP A 91 6.99 -27.66 30.27
N GLN A 92 7.23 -27.59 28.95
CA GLN A 92 6.56 -28.36 27.90
C GLN A 92 5.08 -28.01 27.69
N SER A 93 4.56 -26.97 28.34
CA SER A 93 3.21 -26.47 28.09
C SER A 93 3.14 -25.60 26.83
N ILE A 94 1.93 -25.43 26.28
CA ILE A 94 1.68 -24.57 25.12
C ILE A 94 1.69 -23.11 25.57
N ASN A 95 2.40 -22.26 24.82
CA ASN A 95 2.34 -20.82 24.98
C ASN A 95 1.00 -20.26 24.47
N TYR A 96 0.01 -20.24 25.35
CA TYR A 96 -1.33 -19.71 25.05
C TYR A 96 -1.32 -18.22 24.67
N ASN A 97 -0.41 -17.43 25.24
CA ASN A 97 -0.33 -15.98 24.96
C ASN A 97 0.05 -15.72 23.50
N LYS A 98 1.03 -16.47 22.96
CA LYS A 98 1.39 -16.39 21.53
C LYS A 98 0.17 -16.69 20.65
N LEU A 99 -0.54 -17.77 20.95
CA LEU A 99 -1.71 -18.17 20.19
C LEU A 99 -2.83 -17.12 20.26
N LEU A 100 -3.05 -16.54 21.43
CA LEU A 100 -4.03 -15.46 21.61
C LEU A 100 -3.67 -14.23 20.78
N HIS A 101 -2.40 -13.80 20.81
CA HIS A 101 -1.92 -12.69 19.99
C HIS A 101 -2.10 -12.96 18.48
N LEU A 102 -1.77 -14.16 18.01
CA LEU A 102 -1.98 -14.56 16.61
C LEU A 102 -3.47 -14.55 16.24
N ALA A 103 -4.32 -15.08 17.12
CA ALA A 103 -5.78 -15.09 16.92
C ALA A 103 -6.35 -13.67 16.86
N ASP A 104 -5.95 -12.77 17.76
CA ASP A 104 -6.37 -11.36 17.75
C ASP A 104 -5.97 -10.66 16.45
N ARG A 105 -4.76 -10.94 15.94
CA ARG A 105 -4.33 -10.41 14.65
C ARG A 105 -5.16 -10.98 13.50
N ALA A 106 -5.49 -12.27 13.51
CA ALA A 106 -6.33 -12.88 12.48
C ALA A 106 -7.74 -12.29 12.49
N GLU A 107 -8.31 -12.08 13.67
CA GLU A 107 -9.61 -11.45 13.83
C GLU A 107 -9.57 -9.99 13.34
N ARG A 108 -8.51 -9.24 13.66
CA ARG A 108 -8.32 -7.89 13.11
C ARG A 108 -8.28 -7.92 11.59
N PHE A 109 -7.61 -8.89 10.96
CA PHE A 109 -7.61 -9.03 9.50
C PHE A 109 -9.02 -9.24 8.95
N ARG A 110 -9.75 -10.20 9.54
CA ARG A 110 -11.12 -10.54 9.14
C ARG A 110 -12.03 -9.32 9.21
N SER A 111 -11.86 -8.50 10.26
CA SER A 111 -12.69 -7.32 10.49
C SER A 111 -12.66 -6.29 9.36
N TYR A 112 -11.60 -6.21 8.54
CA TYR A 112 -11.56 -5.32 7.39
C TYR A 112 -12.66 -5.64 6.35
N SER A 113 -13.05 -6.92 6.26
CA SER A 113 -14.01 -7.46 5.28
C SER A 113 -15.46 -7.62 5.79
N HIS A 114 -15.75 -7.26 7.05
CA HIS A 114 -17.08 -7.45 7.64
C HIS A 114 -18.22 -6.75 6.87
N LYS A 115 -17.95 -5.60 6.26
CA LYS A 115 -18.83 -4.88 5.35
C LYS A 115 -18.26 -4.95 3.94
N LYS A 116 -19.15 -4.99 2.95
CA LYS A 116 -18.77 -4.95 1.54
C LYS A 116 -18.75 -3.51 1.03
N TYR A 117 -17.85 -3.24 0.09
CA TYR A 117 -17.94 -2.02 -0.71
C TYR A 117 -19.20 -2.02 -1.56
N ASN A 118 -19.89 -0.88 -1.58
CA ASN A 118 -21.08 -0.68 -2.40
C ASN A 118 -20.77 0.27 -3.56
N PHE A 119 -20.14 -0.27 -4.60
CA PHE A 119 -19.86 0.46 -5.83
C PHE A 119 -20.67 -0.11 -6.98
N LYS A 120 -21.17 0.75 -7.87
CA LYS A 120 -21.68 0.30 -9.17
C LYS A 120 -20.52 -0.26 -9.97
N LYS A 121 -20.56 -1.57 -10.26
CA LYS A 121 -19.55 -2.23 -11.08
C LYS A 121 -19.61 -1.69 -12.50
N LYS A 122 -18.45 -1.28 -13.02
CA LYS A 122 -18.24 -0.83 -14.39
C LYS A 122 -17.38 -1.87 -15.10
N TYR A 123 -18.03 -2.85 -15.72
CA TYR A 123 -17.35 -4.01 -16.33
C TYR A 123 -16.48 -3.62 -17.53
N ASP A 124 -16.90 -2.61 -18.28
CA ASP A 124 -16.13 -1.95 -19.33
C ASP A 124 -14.78 -1.43 -18.82
N TYR A 125 -14.77 -0.75 -17.66
CA TYR A 125 -13.53 -0.23 -17.08
C TYR A 125 -12.64 -1.35 -16.55
N GLN A 126 -13.23 -2.39 -15.98
CA GLN A 126 -12.48 -3.57 -15.52
C GLN A 126 -11.81 -4.28 -16.71
N ALA A 127 -12.55 -4.51 -17.79
CA ALA A 127 -12.03 -5.13 -19.01
C ALA A 127 -10.90 -4.29 -19.63
N LEU A 128 -11.06 -2.97 -19.68
CA LEU A 128 -10.00 -2.07 -20.13
C LEU A 128 -8.75 -2.20 -19.26
N LEU A 129 -8.88 -2.14 -17.94
CA LEU A 129 -7.75 -2.28 -17.02
C LEU A 129 -7.02 -3.63 -17.20
N PHE A 130 -7.75 -4.74 -17.32
CA PHE A 130 -7.14 -6.05 -17.56
C PHE A 130 -6.38 -6.10 -18.89
N LYS A 131 -6.93 -5.49 -19.95
CA LYS A 131 -6.26 -5.40 -21.25
C LYS A 131 -4.97 -4.59 -21.15
N GLU A 132 -5.02 -3.41 -20.52
CA GLU A 132 -3.84 -2.55 -20.35
C GLU A 132 -2.76 -3.22 -19.48
N TRP A 133 -3.15 -3.92 -18.42
CA TRP A 133 -2.19 -4.67 -17.59
C TRP A 133 -1.52 -5.80 -18.35
N ALA A 134 -2.25 -6.55 -19.19
CA ALA A 134 -1.65 -7.60 -20.02
C ALA A 134 -0.63 -7.04 -21.03
N ILE A 135 -0.84 -5.80 -21.50
CA ILE A 135 0.14 -5.11 -22.37
C ILE A 135 1.37 -4.69 -21.56
N GLN A 136 1.15 -4.16 -20.36
CA GLN A 136 2.21 -3.64 -19.48
C GLN A 136 3.03 -4.73 -18.79
N GLU A 137 2.55 -5.98 -18.73
CA GLU A 137 3.24 -7.11 -18.11
C GLU A 137 4.64 -7.37 -18.70
N ARG A 138 4.85 -6.96 -19.96
CA ARG A 138 6.15 -7.11 -20.65
C ARG A 138 7.12 -5.96 -20.40
N ILE A 139 6.68 -4.89 -19.73
CA ILE A 139 7.51 -3.72 -19.45
C ILE A 139 8.38 -4.03 -18.23
N THR A 140 9.69 -3.99 -18.42
CA THR A 140 10.68 -4.18 -17.35
C THR A 140 11.13 -2.84 -16.75
N ASP A 141 11.74 -2.90 -15.57
CA ASP A 141 12.32 -1.71 -14.92
C ASP A 141 13.39 -1.03 -15.78
N ASP A 142 14.20 -1.81 -16.52
CA ASP A 142 15.19 -1.29 -17.46
C ASP A 142 14.53 -0.51 -18.60
N MET A 143 13.43 -1.03 -19.15
CA MET A 143 12.67 -0.33 -20.19
C MET A 143 12.09 0.99 -19.65
N LEU A 144 11.50 0.98 -18.45
CA LEU A 144 11.00 2.20 -17.81
C LEU A 144 12.10 3.22 -17.55
N TYR A 145 13.29 2.76 -17.18
CA TYR A 145 14.44 3.61 -16.94
C TYR A 145 14.95 4.27 -18.23
N GLU A 146 15.03 3.53 -19.33
CA GLU A 146 15.39 4.10 -20.64
C GLU A 146 14.32 5.09 -21.13
N MET A 147 13.04 4.76 -21.01
CA MET A 147 11.95 5.70 -21.32
C MET A 147 12.07 7.00 -20.50
N SER A 148 12.38 6.89 -19.21
CA SER A 148 12.60 8.04 -18.32
C SER A 148 13.80 8.91 -18.77
N LYS A 149 14.87 8.32 -19.31
CA LYS A 149 16.00 9.07 -19.89
C LYS A 149 15.60 9.82 -21.15
N GLU A 150 14.84 9.20 -22.04
CA GLU A 150 14.39 9.82 -23.29
C GLU A 150 13.52 11.05 -23.01
N VAL A 151 12.56 10.93 -22.09
CA VAL A 151 11.71 12.07 -21.68
C VAL A 151 12.56 13.23 -21.15
N ARG A 152 13.52 12.96 -20.26
CA ARG A 152 14.43 13.99 -19.74
C ARG A 152 15.26 14.69 -20.83
N ARG A 153 15.68 13.96 -21.86
CA ARG A 153 16.45 14.53 -22.97
C ARG A 153 15.62 15.44 -23.87
N ASN A 154 14.33 15.14 -24.01
CA ASN A 154 13.44 15.91 -24.88
C ASN A 154 12.90 17.19 -24.23
N GLU A 155 13.00 17.31 -22.91
CA GLU A 155 12.60 18.50 -22.14
C GLU A 155 13.78 19.40 -21.72
N ALA A 156 15.02 18.99 -21.98
CA ALA A 156 16.24 19.76 -21.76
C ALA A 156 16.64 20.57 -23.01
#